data_AF-A0A8S4R5K7-F1
#
_entry.id   AF-A0A8S4R5K7-F1
#
_cell.length_a   1.000
_cell.length_b   1.000
_cell.length_c   1.000
_cell.angle_alpha   90.00
_cell.angle_beta   90.00
_cell.angle_gamma   90.00
#
_symmetry.space_group_name_H-M   'P 1'
#
loop_
_entity.id
_entity.type
_entity.pdbx_description
1 polymer ?
#
loop_
_entity_poly.entity_id
_entity_poly.type
_entity_poly.pdbx_seq_one_letter_code
_entity_poly.pdbx_strand_id
1 'polypeptide(L)'
;MTAVQNTAKTFKFSYPTCTNEEVLFKLEVPVEIPHGGSTRELVQRVMKMFHIPVYLEDELNGKLAEFVAEETKKFHNERDAKLLDQLKNSELNIEGIVKNWEKLFKENVMEFAEQKGSSDEEVFAAAYHKLVHSPALDTILQVEATYAQTVMNMLKSRDDDIEKLTQKYVFALHLYQ
;
A
#
# COMPACT_ATOMS: atom_id res chain seq x y z
N MET A 1 -3.44 -19.51 -1.38
CA MET A 1 -4.08 -19.01 -2.61
C MET A 1 -4.86 -20.16 -3.23
N THR A 2 -6.18 -20.21 -3.04
CA THR A 2 -7.02 -21.17 -3.77
C THR A 2 -7.03 -20.74 -5.22
N ALA A 3 -6.35 -21.49 -6.08
CA ALA A 3 -6.42 -21.30 -7.52
C ALA A 3 -7.89 -21.30 -7.92
N VAL A 4 -8.36 -20.18 -8.46
CA VAL A 4 -9.69 -20.14 -9.10
C VAL A 4 -9.58 -21.13 -10.25
N GLN A 5 -10.25 -22.27 -10.11
CA GLN A 5 -10.26 -23.29 -11.15
C GLN A 5 -11.05 -22.70 -12.33
N ASN A 6 -10.33 -22.16 -13.31
CA ASN A 6 -10.93 -21.67 -14.54
C ASN A 6 -11.62 -22.83 -15.23
N THR A 7 -12.93 -22.73 -15.44
CA THR A 7 -13.67 -23.73 -16.22
C THR A 7 -13.62 -23.34 -17.68
N ALA A 8 -13.09 -24.21 -18.53
CA ALA A 8 -13.16 -24.04 -19.98
C ALA A 8 -14.59 -24.31 -20.45
N LYS A 9 -15.27 -23.27 -20.95
CA LYS A 9 -16.59 -23.40 -21.60
C LYS A 9 -16.47 -23.11 -23.08
N THR A 10 -17.13 -23.94 -23.88
CA THR A 10 -17.09 -23.82 -25.33
C THR A 10 -18.10 -22.76 -25.78
N PHE A 11 -17.60 -21.64 -26.28
CA PHE A 11 -18.39 -20.67 -27.01
C PHE A 11 -18.69 -21.20 -28.40
N LYS A 12 -19.96 -21.17 -28.80
CA LYS A 12 -20.42 -21.61 -30.13
C LYS A 12 -20.99 -20.42 -30.90
N PHE A 13 -20.42 -20.14 -32.05
CA PHE A 13 -20.90 -19.08 -32.95
C PHE A 13 -21.05 -19.63 -34.36
N SER A 14 -22.09 -19.23 -35.07
CA SER A 14 -22.34 -19.68 -36.44
C SER A 14 -22.65 -18.51 -37.35
N TYR A 15 -21.98 -18.44 -38.51
CA TYR A 15 -22.18 -17.37 -39.50
C TYR A 15 -22.29 -17.93 -40.93
N PRO A 16 -23.10 -17.32 -41.81
CA PRO A 16 -23.24 -17.77 -43.20
C PRO A 16 -21.97 -17.47 -44.01
N THR A 17 -21.61 -18.38 -44.90
CA THR A 17 -20.48 -18.16 -45.82
C THR A 17 -20.96 -17.39 -47.06
N CYS A 18 -20.16 -16.43 -47.55
CA CYS A 18 -20.50 -15.60 -48.72
C CYS A 18 -20.77 -16.41 -50.01
N THR A 19 -20.48 -17.71 -50.02
CA THR A 19 -20.64 -18.62 -51.16
C THR A 19 -21.93 -19.46 -51.11
N ASN A 20 -22.58 -19.62 -49.95
CA ASN A 20 -23.86 -20.32 -49.81
C ASN A 20 -24.57 -19.88 -48.52
N GLU A 21 -25.79 -19.35 -48.64
CA GLU A 21 -26.64 -18.95 -47.52
C GLU A 21 -27.05 -20.15 -46.63
N GLU A 22 -26.95 -21.38 -47.14
CA GLU A 22 -27.27 -22.62 -46.42
C GLU A 22 -26.08 -23.23 -45.64
N VAL A 23 -24.84 -22.78 -45.89
CA VAL A 23 -23.65 -23.32 -45.22
C VAL A 23 -23.19 -22.35 -44.13
N LEU A 24 -23.62 -22.63 -42.90
CA LEU A 24 -23.20 -21.94 -41.69
C LEU A 24 -21.85 -22.48 -41.20
N PHE A 25 -20.83 -21.63 -41.14
CA PHE A 25 -19.56 -21.96 -40.50
C PHE A 25 -19.75 -21.97 -38.99
N LYS A 26 -19.47 -23.10 -38.32
CA LYS A 26 -19.56 -23.25 -36.86
C LYS A 26 -18.19 -23.02 -36.24
N LEU A 27 -18.08 -21.94 -35.49
CA LEU A 27 -16.92 -21.58 -34.69
C LEU A 27 -17.14 -22.10 -33.26
N GLU A 28 -16.28 -23.01 -32.82
CA GLU A 28 -16.23 -23.50 -31.43
C GLU A 28 -14.92 -23.04 -30.80
N VAL A 29 -15.00 -22.16 -29.79
CA VAL A 29 -13.83 -21.62 -29.10
C VAL A 29 -13.90 -21.96 -27.62
N PRO A 30 -12.91 -22.68 -27.06
CA PRO A 30 -12.83 -22.87 -25.62
C PRO A 30 -12.43 -21.55 -24.96
N VAL A 31 -13.27 -21.06 -24.05
CA VAL A 31 -13.05 -19.84 -23.27
C VAL A 31 -12.89 -20.20 -21.81
N GLU A 32 -11.82 -19.74 -21.18
CA GLU A 32 -11.62 -19.88 -19.74
C GLU A 32 -12.46 -18.88 -18.97
N ILE A 33 -13.22 -19.37 -17.98
CA ILE A 33 -14.12 -18.57 -17.16
C ILE A 33 -13.74 -18.72 -15.69
N PRO A 34 -13.58 -17.62 -14.93
CA PRO A 34 -13.76 -16.22 -15.35
C PRO A 34 -12.63 -15.72 -16.26
N HIS A 35 -12.98 -15.03 -17.35
CA HIS A 35 -11.99 -14.46 -18.26
C HIS A 35 -11.45 -13.15 -17.67
N GLY A 36 -10.18 -13.14 -17.27
CA GLY A 36 -9.53 -11.94 -16.70
C GLY A 36 -9.06 -10.91 -17.74
N GLY A 37 -9.14 -11.21 -19.03
CA GLY A 37 -8.70 -10.36 -20.13
C GLY A 37 -9.83 -9.59 -20.81
N SER A 38 -9.48 -8.80 -21.84
CA SER A 38 -10.46 -8.12 -22.67
C SER A 38 -11.09 -9.07 -23.68
N THR A 39 -12.42 -9.12 -23.73
CA THR A 39 -13.18 -9.91 -24.71
C THR A 39 -12.80 -9.55 -26.14
N ARG A 40 -12.46 -8.28 -26.38
CA ARG A 40 -12.02 -7.78 -27.70
C ARG A 40 -10.70 -8.39 -28.15
N GLU A 41 -9.74 -8.57 -27.24
CA GLU A 41 -8.46 -9.21 -27.58
C GLU A 41 -8.66 -10.69 -27.90
N LEU A 42 -9.54 -11.36 -27.15
CA LEU A 42 -9.94 -12.73 -27.41
C LEU A 42 -10.59 -12.86 -28.80
N VAL A 43 -11.52 -11.96 -29.15
CA VAL A 43 -12.11 -11.89 -30.50
C VAL A 43 -11.04 -11.72 -31.56
N GLN A 44 -10.13 -10.77 -31.40
CA GLN A 44 -9.09 -10.54 -32.40
C GLN A 44 -8.16 -11.75 -32.58
N ARG A 45 -7.83 -12.45 -31.49
CA ARG A 45 -7.07 -13.71 -31.55
C ARG A 45 -7.85 -14.79 -32.31
N VAL A 46 -9.14 -14.92 -32.03
CA VAL A 46 -10.03 -15.88 -32.71
C VAL A 46 -10.17 -15.53 -34.19
N MET A 47 -10.38 -14.26 -34.54
CA MET A 47 -10.47 -13.81 -35.93
C MET A 47 -9.18 -14.09 -36.72
N LYS A 48 -8.01 -13.85 -36.10
CA LYS A 48 -6.71 -14.17 -36.72
C LYS A 48 -6.51 -15.67 -36.91
N MET A 49 -6.97 -16.49 -35.96
CA MET A 49 -6.77 -17.94 -35.99
C MET A 49 -7.70 -18.66 -36.99
N PHE A 50 -8.92 -18.15 -37.17
CA PHE A 50 -9.93 -18.75 -38.04
C PHE A 50 -10.15 -17.97 -39.35
N HIS A 51 -9.33 -16.95 -39.64
CA HIS A 51 -9.42 -16.08 -40.82
C HIS A 51 -10.85 -15.52 -41.04
N ILE A 52 -11.48 -15.08 -39.96
CA ILE A 52 -12.86 -14.58 -39.99
C ILE A 52 -12.88 -13.18 -40.65
N PRO A 53 -13.81 -12.91 -41.57
CA PRO A 53 -13.97 -11.59 -42.15
C PRO A 53 -14.24 -10.49 -41.12
N VAL A 54 -13.69 -9.30 -41.37
CA VAL A 54 -13.75 -8.15 -40.46
C VAL A 54 -15.19 -7.66 -40.20
N TYR A 55 -16.11 -7.86 -41.14
CA TYR A 55 -17.50 -7.43 -40.97
C TYR A 55 -18.27 -8.18 -39.87
N LEU A 56 -17.75 -9.32 -39.39
CA LEU A 56 -18.33 -10.09 -38.28
C LEU A 56 -17.71 -9.74 -36.92
N GLU A 57 -16.71 -8.83 -36.87
CA GLU A 57 -16.00 -8.49 -35.64
C GLU A 57 -16.96 -7.98 -34.55
N ASP A 58 -17.82 -7.03 -34.91
CA ASP A 58 -18.74 -6.39 -33.96
C ASP A 58 -19.78 -7.38 -33.41
N GLU A 59 -20.33 -8.25 -34.28
CA GLU A 59 -21.31 -9.25 -33.87
C GLU A 59 -20.68 -10.35 -33.00
N LEU A 60 -19.49 -10.81 -33.38
CA LEU A 60 -18.73 -11.79 -32.62
C LEU A 60 -18.32 -11.23 -31.25
N ASN A 61 -17.91 -9.97 -31.19
CA ASN A 61 -17.56 -9.30 -29.95
C ASN A 61 -18.76 -9.08 -29.04
N GLY A 62 -19.91 -8.68 -29.59
CA GLY A 62 -21.15 -8.58 -28.82
C GLY A 62 -21.53 -9.92 -28.18
N LYS A 63 -21.65 -10.98 -28.99
CA LYS A 63 -22.04 -12.31 -28.51
C LYS A 63 -21.02 -12.95 -27.57
N LEU A 64 -19.72 -12.76 -27.83
CA LEU A 64 -18.69 -13.28 -26.94
C LEU A 64 -18.67 -12.52 -25.61
N ALA A 65 -18.86 -11.21 -25.63
CA ALA A 65 -18.95 -10.40 -24.42
C ALA A 65 -20.17 -10.77 -23.57
N GLU A 66 -21.33 -10.94 -24.20
CA GLU A 66 -22.55 -11.43 -23.53
C GLU A 66 -22.33 -12.82 -22.92
N PHE A 67 -21.77 -13.76 -23.70
CA PHE A 67 -21.48 -15.11 -23.21
C PHE A 67 -20.51 -15.11 -22.02
N VAL A 68 -19.41 -14.36 -22.11
CA VAL A 68 -18.43 -14.25 -21.02
C VAL A 68 -19.08 -13.62 -19.78
N ALA A 69 -19.90 -12.57 -19.94
CA ALA A 69 -20.59 -11.93 -18.83
C ALA A 69 -21.60 -12.85 -18.15
N GLU A 70 -22.45 -13.55 -18.91
CA GLU A 70 -23.45 -14.48 -18.37
C GLU A 70 -22.81 -15.66 -17.66
N GLU A 71 -21.80 -16.28 -18.29
CA GLU A 71 -21.15 -17.45 -17.72
C GLU A 71 -20.26 -17.09 -16.53
N THR A 72 -19.64 -15.90 -16.52
CA THR A 72 -18.93 -15.37 -15.34
C THR A 72 -19.90 -15.12 -14.19
N LYS A 73 -21.06 -14.51 -14.47
CA LYS A 73 -22.12 -14.30 -13.48
C LYS A 73 -22.62 -15.63 -12.92
N LYS A 74 -22.86 -16.62 -13.77
CA LYS A 74 -23.28 -17.97 -13.36
C LYS A 74 -22.21 -18.65 -12.49
N PHE A 75 -20.94 -18.56 -12.88
CA PHE A 75 -19.82 -19.10 -12.09
C PHE A 75 -19.78 -18.49 -10.68
N HIS A 76 -19.93 -17.17 -10.57
CA HIS A 76 -19.98 -16.49 -9.27
C HIS A 76 -21.22 -16.89 -8.47
N ASN A 77 -22.40 -16.93 -9.08
CA ASN A 77 -23.63 -17.34 -8.41
C ASN A 77 -23.55 -18.79 -7.88
N GLU A 78 -23.01 -19.73 -8.66
CA GLU A 78 -22.83 -21.13 -8.23
C GLU A 78 -21.80 -21.24 -7.09
N ARG A 79 -20.70 -20.49 -7.18
CA ARG A 79 -19.69 -20.43 -6.12
C ARG A 79 -20.29 -19.87 -4.84
N ASP A 80 -21.02 -18.76 -4.94
CA ASP A 80 -21.58 -18.06 -3.79
C ASP A 80 -22.73 -18.88 -3.17
N ALA A 81 -23.53 -19.59 -3.98
CA ALA A 81 -24.52 -20.55 -3.48
C ALA A 81 -23.86 -21.70 -2.69
N LYS A 82 -22.76 -22.26 -3.21
CA LYS A 82 -21.99 -23.28 -2.48
C LYS A 82 -21.42 -22.75 -1.17
N LEU A 83 -20.88 -21.53 -1.17
CA LEU A 83 -20.37 -20.89 0.04
C LEU A 83 -21.49 -20.63 1.07
N LEU A 84 -22.67 -20.22 0.62
CA LEU A 84 -23.84 -20.02 1.48
C LEU A 84 -24.34 -21.34 2.07
N ASP A 85 -24.35 -22.42 1.31
CA ASP A 85 -24.72 -23.75 1.81
C ASP A 85 -23.68 -24.28 2.82
N GLN A 86 -22.39 -24.09 2.55
CA GLN A 86 -21.32 -24.43 3.49
C GLN A 86 -21.39 -23.60 4.78
N LEU A 87 -21.79 -22.33 4.67
CA LEU A 87 -22.03 -21.47 5.83
C LEU A 87 -23.22 -21.96 6.66
N LYS A 88 -24.34 -22.30 6.01
CA LYS A 88 -25.54 -22.85 6.69
C LYS A 88 -25.23 -24.17 7.40
N ASN A 89 -24.38 -25.00 6.79
CA ASN A 89 -23.95 -26.28 7.36
C ASN A 89 -22.80 -26.14 8.38
N SER A 90 -22.35 -24.91 8.69
CA SER A 90 -21.25 -24.62 9.62
C SER A 90 -19.91 -25.32 9.28
N GLU A 91 -19.71 -25.73 8.02
CA GLU A 91 -18.45 -26.32 7.54
C GLU A 91 -17.43 -25.25 7.13
N LEU A 92 -17.84 -23.99 7.09
CA LEU A 92 -16.98 -22.89 6.70
C LEU A 92 -16.04 -22.55 7.87
N ASN A 93 -14.76 -22.88 7.71
CA ASN A 93 -13.72 -22.64 8.72
C ASN A 93 -13.36 -21.14 8.80
N ILE A 94 -14.23 -20.37 9.47
CA ILE A 94 -14.07 -18.92 9.68
C ILE A 94 -12.75 -18.61 10.37
N GLU A 95 -12.35 -19.40 11.38
CA GLU A 95 -11.07 -19.23 12.07
C GLU A 95 -9.86 -19.40 11.14
N GLY A 96 -9.92 -20.35 10.22
CA GLY A 96 -8.89 -20.58 9.21
C GLY A 96 -8.78 -19.41 8.23
N ILE A 97 -9.90 -18.82 7.84
CA ILE A 97 -9.94 -17.62 6.98
C ILE A 97 -9.33 -16.43 7.73
N VAL A 98 -9.71 -16.21 8.99
CA VAL A 98 -9.17 -15.13 9.82
C VAL A 98 -7.66 -15.29 10.00
N LYS A 99 -7.19 -16.49 10.39
CA LYS A 99 -5.74 -16.77 10.52
C LYS A 99 -4.98 -16.56 9.22
N ASN A 100 -5.57 -16.95 8.08
CA ASN A 100 -4.95 -16.73 6.77
C ASN A 100 -4.92 -15.23 6.40
N TRP A 101 -5.97 -14.48 6.75
CA TRP A 101 -6.00 -13.03 6.60
C TRP A 101 -4.97 -12.34 7.49
N GLU A 102 -4.87 -12.71 8.76
CA GLU A 102 -3.85 -12.22 9.69
C GLU A 102 -2.45 -12.51 9.17
N LYS A 103 -2.22 -13.71 8.65
CA LYS A 103 -0.94 -14.09 8.02
C LYS A 103 -0.63 -13.22 6.81
N LEU A 104 -1.56 -13.09 5.86
CA LEU A 104 -1.37 -12.27 4.67
C LEU A 104 -1.19 -10.79 5.01
N PHE A 105 -1.95 -10.28 5.97
CA PHE A 105 -1.82 -8.93 6.48
C PHE A 105 -0.44 -8.72 7.11
N LYS A 106 0.00 -9.64 7.96
CA LYS A 106 1.34 -9.59 8.55
C LYS A 106 2.43 -9.64 7.48
N GLU A 107 2.34 -10.55 6.52
CA GLU A 107 3.35 -10.70 5.47
C GLU A 107 3.42 -9.47 4.55
N ASN A 108 2.28 -8.95 4.10
CA ASN A 108 2.26 -7.83 3.15
C ASN A 108 2.41 -6.47 3.85
N VAL A 109 1.82 -6.27 5.02
CA VAL A 109 1.83 -4.95 5.68
C VAL A 109 3.08 -4.78 6.53
N MET A 110 3.68 -5.82 7.10
CA MET A 110 4.91 -5.66 7.91
C MET A 110 6.14 -5.30 7.07
N GLU A 111 6.16 -5.65 5.78
CA GLU A 111 7.27 -5.30 4.88
C GLU A 111 7.17 -3.85 4.36
N PHE A 112 5.95 -3.28 4.30
CA PHE A 112 5.71 -1.89 3.84
C PHE A 112 5.33 -0.91 4.96
N ALA A 113 4.99 -1.39 6.15
CA ALA A 113 4.82 -0.54 7.30
C ALA A 113 6.20 -0.02 7.68
N GLU A 114 6.35 1.30 7.70
CA GLU A 114 7.47 1.93 8.40
C GLU A 114 7.58 1.25 9.75
N GLN A 115 8.69 0.56 10.00
CA GLN A 115 9.04 0.14 11.34
C GLN A 115 9.11 1.42 12.14
N LYS A 116 8.01 1.76 12.80
CA LYS A 116 8.00 2.75 13.85
C LYS A 116 9.06 2.22 14.81
N GLY A 117 10.24 2.84 14.79
CA GLY A 117 11.34 2.43 15.64
C GLY A 117 10.87 2.37 17.09
N SER A 118 11.64 1.70 17.94
CA SER A 118 11.49 1.79 19.40
C SER A 118 11.07 3.21 19.77
N SER A 119 10.00 3.33 20.57
CA SER A 119 9.43 4.65 20.89
C SER A 119 10.52 5.59 21.37
N ASP A 120 10.41 6.90 21.09
CA ASP A 120 11.41 7.89 21.50
C ASP A 120 11.75 7.80 22.99
N GLU A 121 10.81 7.33 23.82
CA GLU A 121 11.03 7.03 25.24
C GLU A 121 12.00 5.88 25.52
N GLU A 122 11.95 4.79 24.75
CA GLU A 122 12.94 3.69 24.88
C GLU A 122 14.32 4.12 24.42
N VAL A 123 14.39 4.91 23.34
CA VAL A 123 15.65 5.45 22.83
C VAL A 123 16.26 6.41 23.85
N PHE A 124 15.44 7.28 24.44
CA PHE A 124 15.84 8.20 25.50
C PHE A 124 16.31 7.46 26.76
N ALA A 125 15.55 6.46 27.22
CA ALA A 125 15.91 5.67 28.40
C ALA A 125 17.25 4.93 28.19
N ALA A 126 17.47 4.35 27.01
CA ALA A 126 18.72 3.67 26.68
C ALA A 126 19.91 4.64 26.59
N ALA A 127 19.71 5.81 25.98
CA ALA A 127 20.73 6.85 25.90
C ALA A 127 21.09 7.42 27.29
N TYR A 128 20.07 7.69 28.12
CA TYR A 128 20.26 8.19 29.48
C TYR A 128 20.98 7.18 30.36
N HIS A 129 20.57 5.91 30.37
CA HIS A 129 21.25 4.85 31.12
C HIS A 129 22.72 4.69 30.67
N LYS A 130 22.99 4.74 29.36
CA LYS A 130 24.37 4.74 28.85
C LYS A 130 25.16 5.95 29.31
N LEU A 131 24.54 7.14 29.35
CA LEU A 131 25.19 8.38 29.75
C LEU A 131 25.51 8.38 31.26
N VAL A 132 24.57 7.92 32.10
CA VAL A 132 24.75 7.84 33.56
C VAL A 132 25.84 6.85 33.96
N HIS A 133 25.96 5.75 33.22
CA HIS A 133 27.02 4.76 33.42
C HIS A 133 28.27 5.00 32.56
N SER A 134 28.30 6.10 31.80
CA SER A 134 29.45 6.44 30.98
C SER A 134 30.54 7.11 31.82
N PRO A 135 31.81 6.72 31.65
CA PRO A 135 32.95 7.43 32.23
C PRO A 135 33.04 8.91 31.81
N ALA A 136 32.33 9.32 30.75
CA ALA A 136 32.33 10.69 30.25
C ALA A 136 31.42 11.65 31.02
N LEU A 137 30.54 11.15 31.92
CA LEU A 137 29.59 11.99 32.66
C LEU A 137 30.30 13.02 33.54
N ASP A 138 31.33 12.60 34.28
CA ASP A 138 32.11 13.49 35.14
C ASP A 138 32.81 14.59 34.32
N THR A 139 33.25 14.25 33.10
CA THR A 139 33.86 15.23 32.18
C THR A 139 32.83 16.24 31.69
N ILE A 140 31.62 15.80 31.33
CA ILE A 140 30.54 16.68 30.89
C ILE A 140 30.10 17.62 32.02
N LEU A 141 29.93 17.09 33.24
CA LEU A 141 29.60 17.88 34.43
C LEU A 141 30.67 18.93 34.74
N GLN A 142 31.95 18.57 34.60
CA GLN A 142 33.05 19.52 34.81
C GLN A 142 33.08 20.62 33.75
N VAL A 143 32.81 20.29 32.49
CA VAL A 143 32.70 21.27 31.40
C VAL A 143 31.49 22.18 31.62
N GLU A 144 30.35 21.63 32.03
CA GLU A 144 29.13 22.39 32.33
C GLU A 144 29.35 23.38 33.48
N ALA A 145 29.97 22.93 34.58
CA ALA A 145 30.32 23.78 35.71
C ALA A 145 31.30 24.89 35.30
N THR A 146 32.32 24.56 34.50
CA THR A 146 33.30 25.54 34.01
C THR A 146 32.65 26.56 33.08
N TYR A 147 31.74 26.12 32.21
CA TYR A 147 30.98 26.98 31.31
C TYR A 147 30.08 27.93 32.09
N ALA A 148 29.30 27.42 33.05
CA ALA A 148 28.45 28.23 33.91
C ALA A 148 29.24 29.30 34.66
N GLN A 149 30.40 28.93 35.24
CA GLN A 149 31.29 29.87 35.91
C GLN A 149 31.81 30.95 34.96
N THR A 150 32.18 30.57 33.74
CA THR A 150 32.68 31.51 32.72
C THR A 150 31.60 32.50 32.30
N VAL A 151 30.37 32.03 32.08
CA VAL A 151 29.23 32.89 31.75
C VAL A 151 28.89 33.85 32.89
N MET A 152 28.89 33.38 34.15
CA MET A 152 28.68 34.25 35.30
C MET A 152 29.75 35.33 35.43
N ASN A 153 31.02 34.98 35.23
CA ASN A 153 32.12 35.95 35.26
C ASN A 153 31.98 36.99 34.14
N MET A 154 31.56 36.58 32.95
CA MET A 154 31.31 37.48 31.82
C MET A 154 30.16 38.45 32.12
N LEU A 155 29.06 37.95 32.71
CA LEU A 155 27.93 38.78 33.13
C LEU A 155 28.37 39.79 34.20
N LYS A 156 29.09 39.34 35.22
CA LYS A 156 29.58 40.22 36.28
C LYS A 156 30.51 41.31 35.74
N SER A 157 31.44 40.96 34.84
CA SER A 157 32.31 41.96 34.21
C SER A 157 31.51 42.98 33.40
N ARG A 158 30.45 42.55 32.71
CA ARG A 158 29.56 43.47 31.99
C ARG A 158 28.82 44.39 32.94
N ASP A 159 28.30 43.88 34.05
CA ASP A 159 27.57 44.67 35.04
C ASP A 159 28.50 45.71 35.69
N ASP A 160 29.72 45.32 36.06
CA ASP A 160 30.74 46.23 36.60
C ASP A 160 31.09 47.36 35.62
N ASP A 161 31.18 47.07 34.32
CA ASP A 161 31.48 48.07 33.31
C ASP A 161 30.29 49.00 33.03
N ILE A 162 29.06 48.48 33.06
CA ILE A 162 27.84 49.29 32.99
C ILE A 162 27.75 50.21 34.21
N GLU A 163 28.09 49.74 35.40
CA GLU A 163 28.08 50.55 36.62
C GLU A 163 29.09 51.71 36.52
N LYS A 164 30.33 51.43 36.10
CA LYS A 164 31.36 52.47 35.90
C LYS A 164 30.94 53.51 34.87
N LEU A 165 30.32 53.09 33.77
CA LEU A 165 29.82 54.00 32.75
C LEU A 165 28.70 54.88 33.32
N THR A 166 27.72 54.27 33.98
CA THR A 166 26.61 54.98 34.64
C THR A 166 27.12 56.00 35.65
N GLN A 167 28.07 55.62 36.51
CA GLN A 167 28.71 56.52 37.47
C GLN A 167 29.39 57.71 36.77
N LYS A 168 30.14 57.48 35.68
CA LYS A 168 30.73 58.57 34.88
C LYS A 168 29.68 59.51 34.28
N TYR A 169 28.59 58.98 33.74
CA TYR A 169 27.50 59.81 33.19
C TYR A 169 26.84 60.66 34.27
N VAL A 170 26.59 60.10 35.45
CA VAL A 170 26.02 60.82 36.60
C VAL A 170 26.97 61.91 37.09
N PHE A 171 28.27 61.60 37.24
CA PHE A 171 29.29 62.60 37.62
C PHE A 171 29.40 63.74 36.59
N ALA A 172 29.36 63.42 35.29
CA ALA A 172 29.42 64.41 34.24
C ALA A 172 28.18 65.34 34.26
N LEU A 173 26.98 64.79 34.47
CA LEU A 173 25.77 65.62 34.62
C LEU A 173 25.87 66.58 35.81
N HIS A 174 26.42 66.12 36.93
CA HIS A 174 26.54 66.92 38.16
C HIS A 174 27.62 68.02 38.08
N LEU A 175 28.54 67.95 37.11
CA LEU A 175 29.54 68.99 36.83
C LEU A 175 29.05 70.06 35.84
N TYR A 176 27.93 69.83 35.16
CA TYR A 176 27.32 70.75 34.19
C TYR A 176 26.09 71.51 34.73
N GLN A 177 25.78 71.38 36.03
CA GLN A 177 24.81 72.20 36.78
C GLN A 177 25.54 73.15 37.73
#